data_AF-A0A644ZA33-F1
#
_entry.id   AF-A0A644ZA33-F1
#
_cell.length_a   1.000
_cell.length_b   1.000
_cell.length_c   1.000
_cell.angle_alpha   90.00
_cell.angle_beta   90.00
_cell.angle_gamma   90.00
#
_symmetry.space_group_name_H-M   'P 1'
#
loop_
_entity.id
_entity.type
_entity.pdbx_description
1 polymer ?
#
loop_
_entity_poly.entity_id
_entity_poly.type
_entity_poly.pdbx_seq_one_letter_code
_entity_poly.pdbx_strand_id
1 'polypeptide(L)'
;MLSQIEKGDTNPTINTIWKIANGLKVPYTTLLEQQKQDTTVVKKSEIEFQSADNGHYRIYCYYENTPQRNFELFQIELDAGHSYTSIGHSEKSQEYIMVLEGELSLTVDDQTHVLHPNDTIVFTASARHIYTSSGSITLKATIINYYPA
;
A
#
# COMPACT_ATOMS: atom_id res chain seq x y z
N MET A 1 -11.77 5.36 33.58
CA MET A 1 -10.77 5.92 32.65
C MET A 1 -9.90 4.81 32.06
N LEU A 2 -9.16 4.02 32.85
CA LEU A 2 -8.41 2.87 32.29
C LEU A 2 -9.33 1.87 31.56
N SER A 3 -10.46 1.52 32.17
CA SER A 3 -11.48 0.65 31.53
C SER A 3 -12.11 1.20 30.25
N GLN A 4 -12.02 2.51 30.00
CA GLN A 4 -12.49 3.13 28.74
C GLN A 4 -11.39 3.07 27.67
N ILE A 5 -10.13 3.21 28.07
CA ILE A 5 -8.97 3.00 27.20
C ILE A 5 -8.94 1.54 26.73
N GLU A 6 -9.15 0.58 27.63
CA GLU A 6 -9.19 -0.86 27.30
C GLU A 6 -10.31 -1.24 26.32
N LYS A 7 -11.43 -0.52 26.35
CA LYS A 7 -12.56 -0.73 25.44
C LYS A 7 -12.43 0.01 24.11
N GLY A 8 -11.42 0.88 23.96
CA GLY A 8 -11.28 1.75 22.79
C GLY A 8 -12.24 2.94 22.77
N ASP A 9 -12.99 3.20 23.85
CA ASP A 9 -13.96 4.29 23.96
C ASP A 9 -13.30 5.68 24.13
N THR A 10 -11.97 5.72 24.21
CA THR A 10 -11.19 6.96 24.41
C THR A 10 -9.79 6.81 23.85
N ASN A 11 -9.29 7.86 23.20
CA ASN A 11 -7.92 7.92 22.70
C ASN A 11 -6.99 8.55 23.76
N PRO A 12 -6.13 7.78 24.45
CA PRO A 12 -5.27 8.32 25.50
C PRO A 12 -4.15 9.19 24.94
N THR A 13 -3.67 10.15 25.74
CA THR A 13 -2.46 10.91 25.41
C THR A 13 -1.21 10.04 25.58
N ILE A 14 -0.10 10.41 24.93
CA ILE A 14 1.19 9.70 25.11
C ILE A 14 1.67 9.71 26.57
N ASN A 15 1.43 10.80 27.30
CA ASN A 15 1.71 10.91 28.73
C ASN A 15 0.89 9.91 29.56
N THR A 16 -0.35 9.64 29.15
CA THR A 16 -1.20 8.63 29.79
C THR A 16 -0.64 7.23 29.55
N ILE A 17 -0.26 6.89 28.31
CA ILE A 17 0.37 5.60 27.99
C ILE A 17 1.66 5.40 28.79
N TRP A 18 2.50 6.45 28.90
CA TRP A 18 3.72 6.42 29.70
C TRP A 18 3.48 6.12 31.18
N LYS A 19 2.47 6.75 31.79
CA LYS A 19 2.12 6.50 33.21
C LYS A 19 1.64 5.07 33.43
N ILE A 20 0.86 4.52 32.50
CA ILE A 20 0.39 3.13 32.55
C ILE A 20 1.57 2.17 32.43
N ALA A 21 2.44 2.35 31.43
CA ALA A 21 3.62 1.50 31.22
C ALA A 21 4.57 1.49 32.42
N ASN A 22 4.83 2.66 33.01
CA ASN A 22 5.62 2.80 34.22
C ASN A 22 4.99 2.05 35.41
N GLY A 23 3.67 2.14 35.59
CA GLY A 23 2.95 1.39 36.62
C GLY A 23 3.04 -0.13 36.44
N LEU A 24 3.05 -0.59 35.18
CA LEU A 24 3.19 -2.00 34.80
C LEU A 24 4.64 -2.49 34.73
N LYS A 25 5.63 -1.59 34.89
CA LYS A 25 7.08 -1.87 34.76
C LYS A 25 7.48 -2.52 33.43
N VAL A 26 6.84 -2.08 32.34
CA VAL A 26 7.17 -2.50 30.98
C VAL A 26 7.57 -1.30 30.12
N PRO A 27 8.36 -1.47 29.05
CA PRO A 27 8.56 -0.42 28.07
C PRO A 27 7.21 0.07 27.51
N TYR A 28 7.05 1.38 27.32
CA TYR A 28 5.79 1.92 26.76
C TYR A 28 5.51 1.38 25.35
N THR A 29 6.55 0.98 24.61
CA THR A 29 6.45 0.33 23.30
C THR A 29 5.66 -0.97 23.37
N THR A 30 5.71 -1.71 24.49
CA THR A 30 4.93 -2.93 24.69
C THR A 30 3.42 -2.68 24.70
N LEU A 31 2.97 -1.47 25.07
CA LEU A 31 1.55 -1.08 24.99
C LEU A 31 1.15 -0.59 23.59
N LEU A 32 2.13 -0.31 22.73
CA LEU A 32 1.95 0.12 21.35
C LEU A 32 2.17 -1.02 20.35
N GLU A 33 2.78 -2.12 20.80
CA GLU A 33 2.97 -3.33 20.02
C GLU A 33 1.60 -3.89 19.64
N GLN A 34 1.29 -3.80 18.34
CA GLN A 34 0.17 -4.53 17.79
C GLN A 34 0.47 -6.02 17.94
N GLN A 35 -0.46 -6.78 18.52
CA GLN A 35 -0.38 -8.23 18.50
C GLN A 35 -0.25 -8.69 17.06
N LYS A 36 0.88 -9.33 16.74
CA LYS A 36 1.08 -9.99 15.46
C LYS A 36 0.09 -11.15 15.41
N GLN A 37 -0.99 -10.97 14.66
CA GLN A 37 -1.75 -12.11 14.20
C GLN A 37 -0.88 -12.82 13.15
N ASP A 38 -0.55 -14.08 13.40
CA ASP A 38 0.24 -14.90 12.45
C ASP A 38 -0.49 -15.10 11.12
N THR A 39 -1.80 -14.90 11.10
CA THR A 39 -2.64 -15.01 9.90
C THR A 39 -3.77 -14.00 9.97
N THR A 40 -3.89 -13.16 8.93
CA THR A 40 -4.91 -12.11 8.85
C THR A 40 -5.47 -12.06 7.44
N VAL A 41 -6.80 -11.95 7.34
CA VAL A 41 -7.51 -11.69 6.08
C VAL A 41 -7.85 -10.21 6.02
N VAL A 42 -7.45 -9.53 4.95
CA VAL A 42 -7.82 -8.12 4.69
C VAL A 42 -8.85 -8.11 3.57
N LYS A 43 -10.04 -7.57 3.82
CA LYS A 43 -11.08 -7.43 2.79
C LYS A 43 -10.95 -6.08 2.12
N LYS A 44 -11.07 -6.04 0.79
CA LYS A 44 -11.11 -4.79 0.02
C LYS A 44 -12.15 -3.78 0.56
N SER A 45 -13.30 -4.27 1.02
CA SER A 45 -14.38 -3.44 1.56
C SER A 45 -14.03 -2.73 2.87
N GLU A 46 -12.96 -3.15 3.54
CA GLU A 46 -12.48 -2.58 4.80
C GLU A 46 -11.29 -1.63 4.58
N ILE A 47 -10.80 -1.50 3.33
CA ILE A 47 -9.68 -0.63 2.96
C ILE A 47 -10.22 0.72 2.51
N GLU A 48 -9.76 1.79 3.16
CA GLU A 48 -9.89 3.15 2.65
C GLU A 48 -8.90 3.34 1.49
N PHE A 49 -9.40 3.59 0.29
CA PHE A 49 -8.55 3.80 -0.88
C PHE A 49 -8.12 5.25 -1.00
N GLN A 50 -6.95 5.47 -1.60
CA GLN A 50 -6.53 6.79 -2.03
C GLN A 50 -6.84 6.95 -3.52
N SER A 51 -7.21 8.16 -3.94
CA SER A 51 -7.45 8.46 -5.35
C SER A 51 -6.68 9.68 -5.81
N ALA A 52 -6.30 9.70 -7.08
CA ALA A 52 -5.84 10.92 -7.73
C ALA A 52 -6.94 11.99 -7.75
N ASP A 53 -6.58 13.27 -7.90
CA ASP A 53 -7.52 14.41 -7.89
C ASP A 53 -8.68 14.26 -8.90
N ASN A 54 -8.44 13.56 -10.01
CA ASN A 54 -9.44 13.30 -11.05
C ASN A 54 -10.34 12.09 -10.78
N GLY A 55 -10.08 11.31 -9.72
CA GLY A 55 -10.85 10.13 -9.31
C GLY A 55 -10.67 8.88 -10.18
N HIS A 56 -9.88 8.94 -11.26
CA HIS A 56 -9.75 7.85 -12.23
C HIS A 56 -8.74 6.78 -11.85
N TYR A 57 -7.80 7.13 -10.96
CA TYR A 57 -6.84 6.22 -10.38
C TYR A 57 -7.16 6.02 -8.90
N ARG A 58 -7.34 4.77 -8.48
CA ARG A 58 -7.63 4.37 -7.10
C ARG A 58 -6.62 3.31 -6.68
N ILE A 59 -6.04 3.46 -5.49
CA ILE A 59 -5.06 2.55 -4.91
C ILE A 59 -5.52 2.06 -3.54
N TYR A 60 -5.47 0.75 -3.33
CA TYR A 60 -5.88 0.07 -2.12
C TYR A 60 -4.63 -0.58 -1.50
N CYS A 61 -4.20 -0.13 -0.32
CA CYS A 61 -3.07 -0.73 0.40
C CYS A 61 -3.55 -1.92 1.24
N TYR A 62 -3.11 -3.12 0.90
CA TYR A 62 -3.41 -4.34 1.66
C TYR A 62 -2.40 -4.57 2.78
N TYR A 63 -1.12 -4.30 2.50
CA TYR A 63 -0.03 -4.50 3.44
C TYR A 63 0.99 -3.37 3.31
N GLU A 64 1.26 -2.69 4.42
CA GLU A 64 2.28 -1.64 4.50
C GLU A 64 3.68 -2.22 4.74
N ASN A 65 4.70 -1.42 4.44
CA ASN A 65 6.08 -1.67 4.85
C ASN A 65 6.17 -1.59 6.38
N THR A 66 6.84 -2.56 6.99
CA THR A 66 7.06 -2.63 8.43
C THR A 66 8.50 -3.05 8.70
N PRO A 67 9.02 -2.94 9.94
CA PRO A 67 10.34 -3.45 10.28
C PRO A 67 10.56 -4.96 10.03
N GLN A 68 9.49 -5.74 9.74
CA GLN A 68 9.59 -7.15 9.36
C GLN A 68 9.11 -7.45 7.93
N ARG A 69 8.56 -6.45 7.23
CA ARG A 69 8.08 -6.59 5.84
C ARG A 69 8.63 -5.42 5.04
N ASN A 70 9.67 -5.68 4.27
CA ASN A 70 10.30 -4.68 3.41
C ASN A 70 9.57 -4.50 2.07
N PHE A 71 8.26 -4.71 2.04
CA PHE A 71 7.44 -4.45 0.87
C PHE A 71 6.06 -3.94 1.25
N GLU A 72 5.43 -3.28 0.29
CA GLU A 72 4.01 -2.95 0.33
C GLU A 72 3.25 -3.76 -0.72
N LEU A 73 2.00 -4.12 -0.44
CA LEU A 73 1.10 -4.76 -1.39
C LEU A 73 -0.09 -3.85 -1.66
N PHE A 74 -0.28 -3.50 -2.93
CA PHE A 74 -1.41 -2.72 -3.38
C PHE A 74 -2.24 -3.45 -4.42
N GLN A 75 -3.50 -3.05 -4.53
CA GLN A 75 -4.27 -3.20 -5.76
C GLN A 75 -4.55 -1.80 -6.32
N ILE A 76 -4.41 -1.63 -7.63
CA ILE A 76 -4.80 -0.41 -8.33
C ILE A 76 -6.03 -0.66 -9.22
N GLU A 77 -6.81 0.39 -9.41
CA GLU A 77 -7.88 0.46 -10.40
C GLU A 77 -7.72 1.75 -11.20
N LEU A 78 -7.61 1.65 -12.53
CA LEU A 78 -7.45 2.77 -13.44
C LEU A 78 -8.50 2.72 -14.53
N ASP A 79 -9.33 3.75 -14.62
CA ASP A 79 -10.39 3.83 -15.63
C ASP A 79 -9.84 3.77 -17.05
N ALA A 80 -10.60 3.14 -17.96
CA ALA A 80 -10.24 3.02 -19.36
C ALA A 80 -9.88 4.39 -19.97
N GLY A 81 -8.80 4.43 -20.75
CA GLY A 81 -8.33 5.64 -21.42
C GLY A 81 -7.66 6.68 -20.52
N HIS A 82 -7.51 6.41 -19.22
CA HIS A 82 -6.83 7.31 -18.29
C HIS A 82 -5.41 6.84 -17.98
N SER A 83 -4.59 7.81 -17.55
CA SER A 83 -3.22 7.57 -17.13
C SER A 83 -2.98 8.13 -15.73
N TYR A 84 -2.06 7.50 -15.01
CA TYR A 84 -1.54 7.97 -13.74
C TYR A 84 -0.02 8.04 -13.78
N THR A 85 0.55 9.16 -13.36
CA THR A 85 1.99 9.35 -13.26
C THR A 85 2.45 9.17 -11.83
N SER A 86 3.39 8.26 -11.61
CA SER A 86 4.13 8.16 -10.36
C SER A 86 5.46 8.92 -10.49
N ILE A 87 5.81 9.70 -9.46
CA ILE A 87 7.05 10.49 -9.42
C ILE A 87 8.28 9.66 -9.03
N GLY A 88 8.11 8.36 -8.76
CA GLY A 88 9.14 7.46 -8.27
C GLY A 88 9.11 7.32 -6.75
N HIS A 89 9.50 6.13 -6.27
CA HIS A 89 9.58 5.80 -4.84
C HIS A 89 11.04 5.95 -4.34
N SER A 90 11.35 5.39 -3.17
CA SER A 90 12.69 5.48 -2.55
C SER A 90 13.80 4.99 -3.49
N GLU A 91 15.04 5.45 -3.26
CA GLU A 91 16.21 4.96 -3.99
C GLU A 91 16.28 3.43 -3.91
N LYS A 92 16.50 2.78 -5.07
CA LYS A 92 16.57 1.32 -5.27
C LYS A 92 15.27 0.54 -5.03
N SER A 93 14.13 1.20 -4.85
CA SER A 93 12.84 0.51 -4.85
C SER A 93 12.61 -0.25 -6.16
N GLN A 94 12.01 -1.42 -6.06
CA GLN A 94 11.55 -2.21 -7.20
C GLN A 94 10.04 -2.31 -7.14
N GLU A 95 9.40 -2.21 -8.28
CA GLU A 95 7.94 -2.35 -8.38
C GLU A 95 7.63 -3.56 -9.25
N TYR A 96 6.86 -4.48 -8.69
CA TYR A 96 6.37 -5.68 -9.36
C TYR A 96 4.89 -5.50 -9.63
N ILE A 97 4.48 -5.63 -10.88
CA ILE A 97 3.08 -5.49 -11.27
C ILE A 97 2.58 -6.81 -11.83
N MET A 98 1.36 -7.20 -11.46
CA MET A 98 0.61 -8.27 -12.11
C MET A 98 -0.74 -7.73 -12.55
N VAL A 99 -1.04 -7.81 -13.85
CA VAL A 99 -2.33 -7.38 -14.38
C VAL A 99 -3.38 -8.45 -14.09
N LEU A 100 -4.52 -8.06 -13.53
CA LEU A 100 -5.64 -8.95 -13.20
C LEU A 100 -6.76 -8.83 -14.24
N GLU A 101 -7.09 -7.61 -14.66
CA GLU A 101 -8.13 -7.29 -15.63
C GLU A 101 -7.71 -6.07 -16.46
N GLY A 102 -8.20 -5.96 -17.70
CA GLY A 102 -7.89 -4.86 -18.60
C GLY A 102 -6.50 -4.98 -19.24
N GLU A 103 -5.96 -3.86 -19.71
CA GLU A 103 -4.67 -3.77 -20.40
C GLU A 103 -3.88 -2.60 -19.82
N LEU A 104 -2.63 -2.85 -19.44
CA LEU A 104 -1.71 -1.85 -18.92
C LEU A 104 -0.65 -1.52 -19.97
N SER A 105 -0.61 -0.27 -20.40
CA SER A 105 0.57 0.32 -21.03
C SER A 105 1.40 1.05 -19.97
N LEU A 106 2.53 0.45 -19.59
CA LEU A 106 3.45 1.01 -18.61
C LEU A 106 4.62 1.68 -19.33
N THR A 107 4.84 2.98 -19.07
CA THR A 107 6.02 3.70 -19.57
C THR A 107 7.04 3.89 -18.45
N VAL A 108 8.25 3.34 -18.63
CA VAL A 108 9.41 3.46 -17.73
C VAL A 108 10.65 3.73 -18.58
N ASP A 109 11.52 4.66 -18.18
CA ASP A 109 12.75 4.98 -18.91
C ASP A 109 12.54 5.25 -20.43
N ASP A 110 11.47 6.00 -20.75
CA ASP A 110 11.02 6.30 -22.12
C ASP A 110 10.65 5.07 -22.98
N GLN A 111 10.58 3.89 -22.38
CA GLN A 111 10.13 2.65 -23.02
C GLN A 111 8.72 2.31 -22.57
N THR A 112 7.88 1.86 -23.50
CA THR A 112 6.51 1.44 -23.20
C THR A 112 6.38 -0.07 -23.30
N HIS A 113 5.84 -0.68 -22.24
CA HIS A 113 5.58 -2.11 -22.12
C HIS A 113 4.08 -2.32 -22.01
N VAL A 114 3.52 -3.19 -22.85
CA VAL A 114 2.09 -3.54 -22.81
C VAL A 114 1.93 -4.88 -22.10
N LEU A 115 1.08 -4.91 -21.09
CA LEU A 115 0.76 -6.07 -20.27
C LEU A 115 -0.73 -6.40 -20.36
N HIS A 116 -1.02 -7.69 -20.50
CA HIS A 116 -2.36 -8.26 -20.51
C HIS A 116 -2.62 -9.02 -19.20
N PRO A 117 -3.87 -9.47 -18.93
CA PRO A 117 -4.16 -10.23 -17.73
C PRO A 117 -3.26 -11.46 -17.56
N ASN A 118 -2.74 -11.62 -16.34
CA ASN A 118 -1.74 -12.60 -15.92
C ASN A 118 -0.29 -12.34 -16.38
N ASP A 119 -0.02 -11.24 -17.09
CA ASP A 119 1.35 -10.79 -17.32
C ASP A 119 1.90 -10.09 -16.08
N THR A 120 3.21 -10.16 -15.92
CA THR A 120 3.94 -9.48 -14.86
C THR A 120 5.17 -8.75 -15.38
N ILE A 121 5.53 -7.64 -14.75
CA ILE A 121 6.77 -6.90 -14.98
C ILE A 121 7.38 -6.47 -13.67
N VAL A 122 8.71 -6.38 -13.65
CA VAL A 122 9.49 -5.75 -12.59
C VAL A 122 10.38 -4.68 -13.18
N PHE A 123 10.50 -3.54 -12.50
CA PHE A 123 11.39 -2.46 -12.89
C PHE A 123 11.88 -1.69 -11.66
N THR A 124 12.94 -0.89 -11.85
CA THR A 124 13.42 0.03 -10.82
C THR A 124 12.46 1.20 -10.72
N ALA A 125 11.82 1.36 -9.56
CA ALA A 125 10.74 2.32 -9.38
C ALA A 125 11.20 3.63 -8.72
N SER A 126 12.52 3.86 -8.63
CA SER A 126 13.08 5.14 -8.16
C SER A 126 12.94 6.27 -9.19
N ALA A 127 12.60 5.94 -10.44
CA ALA A 127 12.36 6.90 -11.51
C ALA A 127 10.86 7.07 -11.79
N ARG A 128 10.54 8.19 -12.44
CA ARG A 128 9.19 8.49 -12.93
C ARG A 128 8.71 7.38 -13.86
N HIS A 129 7.47 6.94 -13.66
CA HIS A 129 6.82 5.96 -14.52
C HIS A 129 5.32 6.27 -14.66
N ILE A 130 4.72 5.83 -15.76
CA ILE A 130 3.34 6.18 -16.14
C ILE A 130 2.55 4.91 -16.39
N TYR A 131 1.45 4.76 -15.66
CA TYR A 131 0.43 3.75 -15.88
C TYR A 131 -0.60 4.31 -16.85
N THR A 132 -0.94 3.57 -17.91
CA THR A 132 -2.05 3.92 -18.79
C THR A 132 -2.95 2.71 -18.99
N SER A 133 -4.25 2.88 -18.76
CA SER A 133 -5.24 1.87 -19.11
C SER A 133 -5.55 1.99 -20.60
N SER A 134 -4.89 1.20 -21.44
CA SER A 134 -5.01 1.27 -22.91
C SER A 134 -6.16 0.45 -23.49
N GLY A 135 -6.80 -0.37 -22.67
CA GLY A 135 -7.97 -1.18 -23.05
C GLY A 135 -9.31 -0.44 -23.00
N SER A 136 -10.39 -1.18 -23.22
CA SER A 136 -11.78 -0.67 -23.20
C SER A 136 -12.49 -0.82 -21.86
N ILE A 137 -11.85 -1.43 -20.87
CA ILE A 137 -12.38 -1.66 -19.52
C ILE A 137 -11.40 -1.10 -18.47
N THR A 138 -11.88 -0.94 -17.24
CA THR A 138 -11.02 -0.54 -16.10
C THR A 138 -9.88 -1.55 -15.93
N LEU A 139 -8.65 -1.05 -15.90
CA LEU A 139 -7.47 -1.82 -15.55
C LEU A 139 -7.52 -2.12 -14.06
N LYS A 140 -7.28 -3.39 -13.70
CA LYS A 140 -6.98 -3.81 -12.33
C LYS A 140 -5.64 -4.51 -12.30
N ALA A 141 -4.77 -4.12 -11.38
CA ALA A 141 -3.48 -4.76 -11.20
C ALA A 141 -3.10 -4.82 -9.72
N THR A 142 -2.32 -5.83 -9.37
CA THR A 142 -1.62 -5.89 -8.08
C THR A 142 -0.23 -5.31 -8.25
N ILE A 143 0.20 -4.54 -7.25
CA ILE A 143 1.51 -3.91 -7.21
C ILE A 143 2.22 -4.33 -5.92
N ILE A 144 3.48 -4.74 -6.03
CA ILE A 144 4.38 -4.88 -4.88
C ILE A 144 5.49 -3.85 -5.01
N ASN A 145 5.55 -2.92 -4.07
CA ASN A 145 6.72 -2.05 -3.90
C ASN A 145 7.67 -2.74 -2.95
N TYR A 146 8.78 -3.24 -3.46
CA TYR A 146 9.81 -3.93 -2.70
C TYR A 146 10.99 -2.98 -2.42
N TYR A 147 11.47 -3.01 -1.18
CA TYR A 147 12.55 -2.17 -0.67
C TYR A 147 13.74 -3.06 -0.28
N PRO A 148 14.75 -3.20 -1.16
CA PRO A 148 15.96 -3.96 -0.85
C PRO A 148 16.71 -3.35 0.35
N ALA A 149 17.39 -4.21 1.11
CA ALA A 149 18.24 -3.82 2.24
C ALA A 149 19.53 -3.10 1.81
#